data_AF-A0A967D128-F1
#
_entry.id   AF-A0A967D128-F1
#
_cell.length_a   1.000
_cell.length_b   1.000
_cell.length_c   1.000
_cell.angle_alpha   90.00
_cell.angle_beta   90.00
_cell.angle_gamma   90.00
#
_symmetry.space_group_name_H-M   'P 1'
#
loop_
_entity.id
_entity.type
_entity.pdbx_description
1 polymer ?
#
loop_
_entity_poly.entity_id
_entity_poly.type
_entity_poly.pdbx_seq_one_letter_code
_entity_poly.pdbx_strand_id
1 'polypeptide(L)'
;SYLNVGVETGLIGLTVAITSLLVGLASCGLLFSRGSAREQVVAVALATGLTAGAVHAGGDFIWYVPACSTLLMLLGACAVRLALPHVKQPSLPTLPLDRISAAGLTAAAVLMLGLIANGQLQAARAEVHFEAAVKQSRSLAKNSLQALSSQAAAAVDEPASPETKTTPEGPTPEEAVLAELDQRITDLEQAVAARPEHPRAWVDLALSRLERFGLARRIAGETFGLVEIRQTVEDNGFESVAAARQWVESVTGEHYADLQQAGQAALTAVTVNPCAGEAWCVLAAVAFLQQPSPDLARACIDQALRVRPHDGQVLFEAAVRAELDGNTTESLQLYQQCFA
;
A
#
# COMPACT_ATOMS: atom_id res chain seq x y z
N SER A 1 -8.60 -18.67 8.80
CA SER A 1 -8.47 -18.11 10.15
C SER A 1 -9.72 -17.38 10.63
N TYR A 2 -10.35 -17.89 11.69
CA TYR A 2 -11.36 -17.15 12.48
C TYR A 2 -10.81 -15.85 13.08
N LEU A 3 -9.49 -15.75 13.29
CA LEU A 3 -8.85 -14.49 13.69
C LEU A 3 -9.01 -13.42 12.61
N ASN A 4 -8.91 -13.78 11.33
CA ASN A 4 -9.09 -12.82 10.24
C ASN A 4 -10.53 -12.29 10.19
N VAL A 5 -11.52 -13.18 10.36
CA VAL A 5 -12.92 -12.79 10.52
C VAL A 5 -13.08 -11.87 11.73
N GLY A 6 -12.46 -12.20 12.86
CA GLY A 6 -12.47 -11.34 14.05
C GLY A 6 -11.80 -9.97 13.85
N VAL A 7 -10.73 -9.89 13.05
CA VAL A 7 -10.02 -8.64 12.74
C VAL A 7 -10.83 -7.79 11.76
N GLU A 8 -11.38 -8.38 10.69
CA GLU A 8 -12.08 -7.65 9.62
C GLU A 8 -13.52 -7.29 9.98
N THR A 9 -14.21 -8.15 10.73
CA THR A 9 -15.65 -8.00 11.05
C THR A 9 -15.92 -7.81 12.54
N GLY A 10 -14.87 -7.74 13.36
CA GLY A 10 -14.96 -7.61 14.80
C GLY A 10 -15.57 -8.84 15.48
N LEU A 11 -15.93 -8.66 16.76
CA LEU A 11 -16.61 -9.69 17.55
C LEU A 11 -17.97 -10.09 16.95
N ILE A 12 -18.63 -9.19 16.21
CA ILE A 12 -19.95 -9.45 15.63
C ILE A 12 -19.85 -10.52 14.55
N GLY A 13 -18.98 -10.36 13.55
CA GLY A 13 -18.89 -11.38 12.49
C GLY A 13 -18.26 -12.68 12.98
N LEU A 14 -17.38 -12.64 13.98
CA LEU A 14 -16.94 -13.86 14.68
C LEU A 14 -18.10 -14.58 15.36
N THR A 15 -18.99 -13.85 16.04
CA THR A 15 -20.18 -14.41 16.70
C THR A 15 -21.14 -15.03 15.68
N VAL A 16 -21.38 -14.36 14.55
CA VAL A 16 -22.22 -14.89 13.46
C VAL A 16 -21.63 -16.16 12.86
N ALA A 17 -20.31 -16.21 12.64
CA ALA A 17 -19.62 -17.38 12.12
C ALA A 17 -19.72 -18.58 13.07
N ILE A 18 -19.45 -18.37 14.37
CA ILE A 18 -19.58 -19.40 15.41
C ILE A 18 -21.02 -19.89 15.50
N THR A 19 -21.99 -18.97 15.54
CA THR A 19 -23.42 -19.32 15.63
C THR A 19 -23.84 -20.16 14.43
N SER A 20 -23.42 -19.79 13.23
CA SER A 20 -23.73 -20.54 12.00
C SER A 20 -23.15 -21.95 12.01
N LEU A 21 -21.91 -22.11 12.48
CA LEU A 21 -21.28 -23.42 12.63
C LEU A 21 -22.03 -24.30 13.65
N LEU A 22 -22.38 -23.73 14.80
CA LEU A 22 -23.14 -24.44 15.84
C LEU A 22 -24.52 -24.87 15.35
N VAL A 23 -25.22 -24.01 14.60
CA VAL A 23 -26.52 -24.34 13.99
C VAL A 23 -26.37 -25.48 12.98
N GLY A 24 -25.32 -25.48 12.15
CA GLY A 24 -25.02 -26.56 11.22
C GLY A 24 -24.77 -27.89 11.93
N LEU A 25 -23.91 -27.90 12.95
CA LEU A 25 -23.61 -29.10 13.76
C LEU A 25 -24.83 -29.62 14.52
N ALA A 26 -25.63 -28.72 15.12
CA ALA A 26 -26.88 -29.08 15.78
C ALA A 26 -27.89 -29.70 14.80
N SER A 27 -27.95 -29.19 13.57
CA SER A 27 -28.78 -29.74 12.49
C SER A 27 -28.33 -31.15 12.10
N CYS A 28 -27.01 -31.40 12.02
CA CYS A 28 -26.47 -32.76 11.83
C CYS A 28 -26.86 -33.70 12.99
N GLY A 29 -26.76 -33.25 14.24
CA GLY A 29 -27.17 -34.04 15.41
C GLY A 29 -28.67 -34.37 15.40
N LEU A 30 -29.51 -33.42 15.00
CA LEU A 30 -30.94 -33.65 14.83
C LEU A 30 -31.23 -34.67 13.73
N LEU A 31 -30.57 -34.53 12.58
CA LEU A 31 -30.71 -35.45 11.45
C LEU A 31 -30.25 -36.87 11.80
N PHE A 32 -29.17 -36.99 12.58
CA PHE A 32 -28.69 -38.30 13.06
C PHE A 32 -29.67 -38.96 14.05
N SER A 33 -30.24 -38.18 14.96
CA SER A 33 -31.14 -38.70 16.00
C SER A 33 -32.56 -39.03 15.51
N ARG A 34 -33.07 -38.34 14.48
CA ARG A 34 -34.47 -38.45 14.03
C ARG A 34 -34.66 -38.84 12.57
N GLY A 35 -33.60 -38.81 11.77
CA GLY A 35 -33.66 -39.14 10.35
C GLY A 35 -33.63 -40.64 10.08
N SER A 36 -33.91 -41.00 8.83
CA SER A 36 -33.73 -42.33 8.26
C SER A 36 -32.26 -42.77 8.24
N ALA A 37 -32.00 -44.06 8.03
CA ALA A 37 -30.63 -44.60 7.95
C ALA A 37 -29.77 -43.90 6.89
N ARG A 38 -30.36 -43.46 5.77
CA ARG A 38 -29.66 -42.70 4.73
C ARG A 38 -29.31 -41.29 5.19
N GLU A 39 -30.23 -40.63 5.89
CA GLU A 39 -30.02 -39.30 6.45
C GLU A 39 -28.98 -39.31 7.57
N GLN A 40 -28.91 -40.38 8.36
CA GLN A 40 -27.86 -40.57 9.38
C GLN A 40 -26.46 -40.62 8.75
N VAL A 41 -26.28 -41.35 7.65
CA VAL A 41 -25.00 -41.40 6.93
C VAL A 41 -24.63 -40.03 6.37
N VAL A 42 -25.60 -39.30 5.80
CA VAL A 42 -25.39 -37.93 5.32
C VAL A 42 -25.04 -36.98 6.48
N ALA A 43 -25.69 -37.12 7.63
CA ALA A 43 -25.41 -36.33 8.83
C ALA A 43 -23.96 -36.51 9.31
N VAL A 44 -23.45 -37.74 9.31
CA VAL A 44 -22.06 -38.05 9.67
C VAL A 44 -21.09 -37.41 8.67
N ALA A 45 -21.36 -37.50 7.37
CA ALA A 45 -20.52 -36.89 6.34
C ALA A 45 -20.48 -35.35 6.47
N LEU A 46 -21.64 -34.71 6.67
CA LEU A 46 -21.74 -33.27 6.88
C LEU A 46 -21.05 -32.82 8.17
N ALA A 47 -21.25 -33.54 9.29
CA ALA A 47 -20.61 -33.22 10.56
C ALA A 47 -19.08 -33.36 10.48
N THR A 48 -18.60 -34.39 9.80
CA THR A 48 -17.17 -34.60 9.56
C THR A 48 -16.59 -33.46 8.73
N GLY A 49 -17.26 -33.06 7.64
CA GLY A 49 -16.84 -31.93 6.79
C GLY A 49 -16.83 -30.59 7.54
N LEU A 50 -17.87 -30.31 8.33
CA LEU A 50 -17.95 -29.10 9.16
C LEU A 50 -16.84 -29.06 10.23
N THR A 51 -16.58 -30.19 10.90
CA THR A 51 -15.54 -30.27 11.94
C THR A 51 -14.15 -30.14 11.33
N ALA A 52 -13.88 -30.85 10.24
CA ALA A 52 -12.60 -30.76 9.53
C ALA A 52 -12.34 -29.35 9.02
N GLY A 53 -13.34 -28.71 8.40
CA GLY A 53 -13.23 -27.33 7.92
C GLY A 53 -13.07 -26.31 9.07
N ALA A 54 -13.71 -26.52 10.23
CA ALA A 54 -13.52 -25.66 11.40
C ALA A 54 -12.11 -25.77 12.00
N VAL A 55 -11.58 -27.00 12.12
CA VAL A 55 -10.21 -27.25 12.58
C VAL A 55 -9.21 -26.63 11.60
N HIS A 56 -9.42 -26.83 10.30
CA HIS A 56 -8.57 -26.25 9.27
C HIS A 56 -8.62 -24.72 9.29
N ALA A 57 -9.82 -24.13 9.41
CA ALA A 57 -9.98 -22.68 9.53
C ALA A 57 -9.32 -22.09 10.79
N GLY A 58 -9.08 -22.90 11.84
CA GLY A 58 -8.33 -22.51 13.03
C GLY A 58 -6.81 -22.50 12.84
N GLY A 59 -6.27 -23.43 12.03
CA GLY A 59 -4.83 -23.58 11.79
C GLY A 59 -4.30 -22.87 10.53
N ASP A 60 -5.17 -22.56 9.57
CA ASP A 60 -4.74 -22.18 8.23
C ASP A 60 -4.63 -20.66 8.00
N PHE A 61 -3.64 -20.29 7.18
CA PHE A 61 -3.23 -18.91 6.88
C PHE A 61 -4.34 -18.10 6.18
N ILE A 62 -4.21 -16.77 6.21
CA ILE A 62 -5.19 -15.76 5.77
C ILE A 62 -5.72 -15.97 4.33
N TRP A 63 -4.97 -16.67 3.48
CA TRP A 63 -5.22 -16.74 2.04
C TRP A 63 -6.30 -17.74 1.59
N TYR A 64 -6.60 -18.80 2.37
CA TYR A 64 -7.61 -19.81 2.01
C TYR A 64 -8.98 -19.60 2.66
N VAL A 65 -9.11 -18.57 3.50
CA VAL A 65 -10.31 -18.31 4.32
C VAL A 65 -11.59 -18.20 3.50
N PRO A 66 -11.63 -17.52 2.33
CA PRO A 66 -12.87 -17.41 1.55
C PRO A 66 -13.35 -18.75 0.96
N ALA A 67 -12.44 -19.59 0.47
CA ALA A 67 -12.78 -20.89 -0.10
C ALA A 67 -13.26 -21.88 0.97
N CYS A 68 -12.59 -21.92 2.13
CA CYS A 68 -13.00 -22.79 3.23
C CYS A 68 -14.32 -22.34 3.86
N SER A 69 -14.55 -21.03 3.99
CA SER A 69 -15.79 -20.50 4.58
C SER A 69 -17.01 -20.70 3.68
N THR A 70 -16.87 -20.58 2.36
CA THR A 70 -17.96 -20.88 1.41
C THR A 70 -18.37 -22.35 1.45
N LEU A 71 -17.41 -23.28 1.53
CA LEU A 71 -17.69 -24.71 1.70
C LEU A 71 -18.38 -25.01 3.04
N LEU A 72 -17.92 -24.41 4.14
CA LEU A 72 -18.56 -24.55 5.45
C LEU A 72 -20.00 -24.02 5.45
N MET A 73 -20.26 -22.88 4.82
CA MET A 73 -21.60 -22.32 4.66
C MET A 73 -22.51 -23.24 3.86
N LEU A 74 -22.02 -23.80 2.75
CA LEU A 74 -22.78 -24.73 1.91
C LEU A 74 -23.14 -26.01 2.69
N LEU A 75 -22.17 -26.62 3.37
CA LEU A 75 -22.39 -27.81 4.20
C LEU A 75 -23.39 -27.53 5.34
N GLY A 76 -23.27 -26.38 5.99
CA GLY A 76 -24.20 -25.93 7.03
C GLY A 76 -25.62 -25.72 6.49
N ALA A 77 -25.77 -25.08 5.33
CA ALA A 77 -27.06 -24.88 4.68
C ALA A 77 -27.72 -26.20 4.28
N CYS A 78 -26.94 -27.16 3.75
CA CYS A 78 -27.40 -28.51 3.47
C CYS A 78 -27.88 -29.23 4.75
N ALA A 79 -27.11 -29.15 5.83
CA ALA A 79 -27.48 -29.73 7.12
C ALA A 79 -28.79 -29.15 7.65
N VAL A 80 -28.94 -27.81 7.64
CA VAL A 80 -30.16 -27.11 8.08
C VAL A 80 -31.36 -27.51 7.22
N ARG A 81 -31.19 -27.55 5.89
CA ARG A 81 -32.28 -27.88 4.97
C ARG A 81 -32.80 -29.31 5.16
N LEU A 82 -31.91 -30.26 5.39
CA LEU A 82 -32.26 -31.66 5.66
C LEU A 82 -32.84 -31.86 7.07
N ALA A 83 -32.39 -31.07 8.05
CA ALA A 83 -32.91 -31.13 9.41
C ALA A 83 -34.29 -30.48 9.56
N LEU A 84 -34.66 -29.55 8.68
CA LEU A 84 -35.89 -28.74 8.77
C LEU A 84 -37.19 -29.55 8.97
N PRO A 85 -37.43 -30.69 8.28
CA PRO A 85 -38.64 -31.51 8.49
C PRO A 85 -38.71 -32.13 9.90
N HIS A 86 -37.57 -32.29 10.58
CA HIS A 86 -37.44 -32.93 11.90
C HIS A 86 -37.48 -31.91 13.05
N VAL A 87 -37.41 -30.62 12.73
CA VAL A 87 -37.57 -29.53 13.69
C VAL A 87 -39.06 -29.33 13.90
N LYS A 88 -39.54 -29.62 15.11
CA LYS A 88 -40.82 -29.07 15.56
C LYS A 88 -40.66 -27.57 15.53
N GLN A 89 -41.37 -26.88 14.64
CA GLN A 89 -41.26 -25.43 14.50
C GLN A 89 -41.39 -24.81 15.89
N PRO A 90 -40.30 -24.24 16.45
CA PRO A 90 -40.48 -23.42 17.63
C PRO A 90 -41.44 -22.31 17.21
N SER A 91 -42.44 -22.03 18.05
CA SER A 91 -43.27 -20.85 17.91
C SER A 91 -42.37 -19.64 18.12
N LEU A 92 -41.59 -19.29 17.09
CA LEU A 92 -40.82 -18.07 17.08
C LEU A 92 -41.84 -16.94 17.23
N PRO A 93 -41.57 -15.94 18.07
CA PRO A 93 -42.38 -14.75 18.07
C PRO A 93 -42.36 -14.20 16.65
N THR A 94 -43.49 -14.32 15.97
CA THR A 94 -43.71 -13.69 14.68
C THR A 94 -43.76 -12.20 14.97
N LEU A 95 -42.66 -11.49 14.71
CA LEU A 95 -42.71 -10.05 14.57
C LEU A 95 -43.55 -9.78 13.32
N PRO A 96 -44.76 -9.21 13.45
CA PRO A 96 -45.55 -8.86 12.28
C PRO A 96 -44.85 -7.67 11.61
N LEU A 97 -43.90 -7.95 10.72
CA LEU A 97 -43.43 -6.93 9.79
C LEU A 97 -44.50 -6.77 8.71
N ASP A 98 -45.05 -5.58 8.61
CA ASP A 98 -45.89 -5.23 7.48
C ASP A 98 -45.04 -5.22 6.20
N ARG A 99 -45.71 -5.38 5.05
CA ARG A 99 -45.03 -5.49 3.75
C ARG A 99 -44.16 -4.26 3.44
N ILE A 100 -44.56 -3.09 3.95
CA ILE A 100 -43.84 -1.84 3.75
C ILE A 100 -42.52 -1.85 4.51
N SER A 101 -42.51 -2.23 5.80
CA SER A 101 -41.26 -2.34 6.57
C SER A 101 -40.33 -3.42 6.01
N ALA A 102 -40.87 -4.55 5.56
CA ALA A 102 -40.07 -5.62 4.95
C ALA A 102 -39.41 -5.16 3.64
N ALA A 103 -40.15 -4.44 2.78
CA ALA A 103 -39.61 -3.85 1.56
C ALA A 103 -38.55 -2.79 1.87
N GLY A 104 -38.78 -1.94 2.88
CA GLY A 104 -37.83 -0.92 3.33
C GLY A 104 -36.51 -1.53 3.83
N LEU A 105 -36.57 -2.54 4.70
CA LEU A 105 -35.37 -3.25 5.18
C LEU A 105 -34.61 -3.93 4.04
N THR A 106 -35.34 -4.55 3.10
CA THR A 106 -34.72 -5.21 1.94
C THR A 106 -34.00 -4.19 1.05
N ALA A 107 -34.64 -3.05 0.77
CA ALA A 107 -34.03 -1.97 -0.01
C ALA A 107 -32.79 -1.39 0.69
N ALA A 108 -32.86 -1.17 2.01
CA ALA A 108 -31.72 -0.71 2.80
C ALA A 108 -30.55 -1.71 2.78
N ALA A 109 -30.84 -3.02 2.90
CA ALA A 109 -29.83 -4.07 2.82
C ALA A 109 -29.18 -4.14 1.43
N VAL A 110 -29.97 -4.06 0.35
CA VAL A 110 -29.45 -4.03 -1.02
C VAL A 110 -28.58 -2.79 -1.25
N LEU A 111 -29.00 -1.62 -0.76
CA LEU A 111 -28.21 -0.39 -0.86
C LEU A 111 -26.88 -0.53 -0.11
N MET A 112 -26.89 -1.02 1.13
CA MET A 112 -25.67 -1.29 1.91
C MET A 112 -24.74 -2.26 1.20
N LEU A 113 -25.26 -3.36 0.67
CA LEU A 113 -24.47 -4.32 -0.11
C LEU A 113 -23.90 -3.69 -1.38
N GLY A 114 -24.66 -2.83 -2.06
CA GLY A 114 -24.19 -2.08 -3.22
C GLY A 114 -23.04 -1.13 -2.89
N LEU A 115 -23.12 -0.42 -1.76
CA LEU A 115 -22.06 0.46 -1.28
C LEU A 115 -20.78 -0.32 -0.92
N ILE A 116 -20.93 -1.44 -0.20
CA ILE A 116 -19.80 -2.33 0.14
C ILE A 116 -19.18 -2.91 -1.13
N ALA A 117 -20.00 -3.40 -2.06
CA ALA A 117 -19.52 -3.97 -3.33
C ALA A 117 -18.79 -2.93 -4.18
N ASN A 118 -19.26 -1.68 -4.22
CA ASN A 118 -18.57 -0.59 -4.89
C ASN A 118 -17.19 -0.32 -4.27
N GLY A 119 -17.09 -0.28 -2.93
CA GLY A 119 -15.81 -0.13 -2.24
C GLY A 119 -14.83 -1.27 -2.56
N GLN A 120 -15.31 -2.51 -2.55
CA GLN A 120 -14.49 -3.68 -2.91
C GLN A 120 -14.05 -3.67 -4.38
N LEU A 121 -14.91 -3.22 -5.29
CA LEU A 121 -14.56 -3.09 -6.71
C LEU A 121 -13.47 -2.03 -6.94
N GLN A 122 -13.55 -0.89 -6.23
CA GLN A 122 -12.51 0.13 -6.30
C GLN A 122 -11.19 -0.36 -5.71
N ALA A 123 -11.23 -1.08 -4.58
CA ALA A 123 -10.04 -1.70 -4.01
C ALA A 123 -9.39 -2.71 -4.99
N ALA A 124 -10.20 -3.54 -5.66
CA ALA A 124 -9.71 -4.48 -6.65
C ALA A 124 -9.08 -3.78 -7.87
N ARG A 125 -9.65 -2.66 -8.33
CA ARG A 125 -9.06 -1.86 -9.41
C ARG A 125 -7.74 -1.22 -9.00
N ALA A 126 -7.68 -0.64 -7.80
CA ALA A 126 -6.46 -0.03 -7.27
C ALA A 126 -5.32 -1.06 -7.15
N GLU A 127 -5.64 -2.28 -6.70
CA GLU A 127 -4.65 -3.35 -6.51
C GLU A 127 -3.97 -3.75 -7.83
N VAL A 128 -4.69 -3.78 -8.95
CA VAL A 128 -4.10 -4.11 -10.26
C VAL A 128 -2.98 -3.14 -10.63
N HIS A 129 -3.23 -1.84 -10.44
CA HIS A 129 -2.24 -0.81 -10.74
C HIS A 129 -1.11 -0.77 -9.71
N PHE A 130 -1.43 -0.96 -8.42
CA PHE A 130 -0.41 -1.01 -7.38
C PHE A 130 0.53 -2.21 -7.55
N GLU A 131 0.02 -3.40 -7.89
CA GLU A 131 0.85 -4.55 -8.20
C GLU A 131 1.76 -4.31 -9.42
N ALA A 132 1.27 -3.63 -10.45
CA ALA A 132 2.08 -3.25 -11.61
C ALA A 132 3.24 -2.34 -11.18
N ALA A 133 2.95 -1.32 -10.37
CA ALA A 133 3.96 -0.44 -9.79
C ALA A 133 5.00 -1.21 -8.96
N VAL A 134 4.59 -2.14 -8.10
CA VAL A 134 5.50 -2.97 -7.31
C VAL A 134 6.40 -3.83 -8.19
N LYS A 135 5.88 -4.39 -9.28
CA LYS A 135 6.68 -5.16 -10.26
C LYS A 135 7.70 -4.26 -10.95
N GLN A 136 7.31 -3.06 -11.35
CA GLN A 136 8.19 -2.07 -11.97
C GLN A 136 9.30 -1.62 -11.00
N SER A 137 9.04 -1.48 -9.70
CA SER A 137 10.10 -1.17 -8.71
C SER A 137 11.31 -2.10 -8.81
N ARG A 138 11.04 -3.40 -8.94
CA ARG A 138 12.09 -4.43 -9.00
C ARG A 138 12.86 -4.36 -10.31
N SER A 139 12.16 -4.06 -11.40
CA SER A 139 12.76 -3.90 -12.72
C SER A 139 13.59 -2.62 -12.80
N LEU A 140 13.08 -1.50 -12.28
CA LEU A 140 13.81 -0.23 -12.11
C LEU A 140 15.10 -0.41 -11.32
N ALA A 141 15.08 -1.12 -10.19
CA ALA A 141 16.29 -1.36 -9.40
C ALA A 141 17.35 -2.15 -10.21
N LYS A 142 16.91 -3.17 -10.96
CA LYS A 142 17.78 -3.96 -11.83
C LYS A 142 18.34 -3.12 -12.99
N ASN A 143 17.49 -2.35 -13.66
CA ASN A 143 17.86 -1.54 -14.81
C ASN A 143 18.77 -0.38 -14.41
N SER A 144 18.53 0.23 -13.25
CA SER A 144 19.40 1.26 -12.66
C SER A 144 20.79 0.71 -12.35
N LEU A 145 20.88 -0.47 -11.73
CA LEU A 145 22.16 -1.14 -11.48
C LEU A 145 22.90 -1.46 -12.80
N GLN A 146 22.17 -1.93 -13.80
CA GLN A 146 22.74 -2.21 -15.11
C GLN A 146 23.25 -0.94 -15.79
N ALA A 147 22.52 0.17 -15.72
CA ALA A 147 22.94 1.47 -16.24
C ALA A 147 24.20 2.00 -15.54
N LEU A 148 24.28 1.88 -14.21
CA LEU A 148 25.49 2.25 -13.46
C LEU A 148 26.69 1.36 -13.86
N SER A 149 26.46 0.06 -14.05
CA SER A 149 27.53 -0.86 -14.45
C SER A 149 28.07 -0.58 -15.85
N SER A 150 27.20 -0.20 -16.80
CA SER A 150 27.62 0.13 -18.17
C SER A 150 28.36 1.47 -18.22
N GLN A 151 27.93 2.46 -17.43
CA GLN A 151 28.66 3.72 -17.26
C GLN A 151 30.05 3.50 -16.66
N ALA A 152 30.16 2.67 -15.61
CA ALA A 152 31.44 2.35 -14.99
C ALA A 152 32.38 1.62 -15.97
N ALA A 153 31.87 0.67 -16.76
CA ALA A 153 32.65 -0.01 -17.78
C ALA A 153 33.17 0.96 -18.86
N ALA A 154 32.31 1.86 -19.35
CA ALA A 154 32.69 2.88 -20.34
C ALA A 154 33.73 3.88 -19.81
N ALA A 155 33.75 4.17 -18.51
CA ALA A 155 34.74 5.02 -17.88
C ALA A 155 36.13 4.35 -17.71
N VAL A 156 36.18 3.01 -17.70
CA VAL A 156 37.43 2.24 -17.59
C VAL A 156 38.08 2.02 -18.96
N ASP A 157 37.28 1.89 -20.02
CA ASP A 157 37.71 1.66 -21.41
C ASP A 157 38.13 2.96 -22.15
N GLU A 158 38.85 3.90 -21.51
CA GLU A 158 39.42 5.06 -22.21
C GLU A 158 40.70 4.67 -22.98
N PRO A 159 40.73 4.68 -24.34
CA PRO A 159 41.94 4.96 -25.08
C PRO A 159 41.93 6.41 -25.55
N ALA A 160 43.09 7.05 -25.44
CA ALA A 160 43.39 8.33 -26.06
C ALA A 160 43.19 8.28 -27.58
N SER A 161 42.04 8.72 -28.10
CA SER A 161 41.92 9.44 -29.39
C SER A 161 40.50 9.94 -29.66
N PRO A 162 40.36 11.14 -30.28
CA PRO A 162 39.07 11.75 -30.58
C PRO A 162 38.59 11.32 -31.96
N GLU A 163 38.04 10.12 -32.10
CA GLU A 163 37.38 9.72 -33.35
C GLU A 163 35.92 9.32 -33.10
N THR A 164 35.05 10.16 -33.65
CA THR A 164 33.67 9.87 -34.08
C THR A 164 32.75 9.21 -33.05
N LYS A 165 32.13 10.03 -32.19
CA LYS A 165 30.91 9.65 -31.46
C LYS A 165 29.80 9.38 -32.48
N THR A 166 29.67 8.14 -32.95
CA THR A 166 28.42 7.62 -33.49
C THR A 166 27.39 7.72 -32.37
N THR A 167 26.44 8.64 -32.50
CA THR A 167 25.28 8.74 -31.63
C THR A 167 24.58 7.38 -31.65
N PRO A 168 24.42 6.68 -30.51
CA PRO A 168 23.68 5.42 -30.51
C PRO A 168 22.25 5.69 -31.00
N GLU A 169 21.81 4.96 -32.03
CA GLU A 169 20.40 4.94 -32.43
C GLU A 169 19.60 4.14 -31.39
N GLY A 170 19.16 4.80 -30.33
CA GLY A 170 18.32 4.22 -29.27
C GLY A 170 18.34 5.04 -27.99
N PRO A 171 17.32 4.91 -27.13
CA PRO A 171 17.31 5.57 -25.84
C PRO A 171 18.51 5.12 -25.00
N THR A 172 19.15 6.05 -24.32
CA THR A 172 20.20 5.75 -23.36
C THR A 172 19.66 4.87 -22.23
N PRO A 173 20.50 4.09 -21.51
CA PRO A 173 20.05 3.30 -20.37
C PRO A 173 19.29 4.12 -19.32
N GLU A 174 19.68 5.38 -19.11
CA GLU A 174 19.00 6.28 -18.17
C GLU A 174 17.64 6.75 -18.68
N GLU A 175 17.51 7.04 -19.98
CA GLU A 175 16.23 7.37 -20.61
C GLU A 175 15.24 6.20 -20.54
N ALA A 176 15.73 4.96 -20.66
CA ALA A 176 14.91 3.76 -20.47
C ALA A 176 14.42 3.63 -19.03
N VAL A 177 15.28 3.90 -18.04
CA VAL A 177 14.88 3.94 -16.61
C VAL A 177 13.87 5.04 -16.36
N LEU A 178 14.04 6.23 -16.96
CA LEU A 178 13.10 7.34 -16.83
C LEU A 178 11.72 6.98 -17.40
N ALA A 179 11.66 6.35 -18.57
CA ALA A 179 10.41 5.91 -19.17
C ALA A 179 9.68 4.86 -18.31
N GLU A 180 10.41 3.93 -17.69
CA GLU A 180 9.83 2.96 -16.77
C GLU A 180 9.33 3.62 -15.47
N LEU A 181 10.04 4.64 -14.99
CA LEU A 181 9.64 5.43 -13.83
C LEU A 181 8.37 6.26 -14.10
N ASP A 182 8.24 6.84 -15.29
CA ASP A 182 7.03 7.51 -15.76
C ASP A 182 5.82 6.56 -15.79
N GLN A 183 6.03 5.33 -16.26
CA GLN A 183 4.99 4.32 -16.25
C GLN A 183 4.59 3.94 -14.82
N ARG A 184 5.57 3.77 -13.91
CA ARG A 184 5.31 3.51 -12.49
C ARG A 184 4.50 4.61 -11.82
N ILE A 185 4.84 5.86 -12.09
CA ILE A 185 4.08 7.02 -11.60
C ILE A 185 2.64 6.97 -12.12
N THR A 186 2.46 6.69 -13.41
CA THR A 186 1.12 6.58 -14.03
C THR A 186 0.27 5.49 -13.34
N ASP A 187 0.85 4.32 -13.07
CA ASP A 187 0.15 3.23 -12.39
C ASP A 187 -0.17 3.61 -10.93
N LEU A 188 0.75 4.28 -10.22
CA LEU A 188 0.50 4.76 -8.86
C LEU A 188 -0.60 5.82 -8.80
N GLU A 189 -0.65 6.74 -9.77
CA GLU A 189 -1.72 7.74 -9.90
C GLU A 189 -3.08 7.08 -10.11
N GLN A 190 -3.14 6.05 -10.96
CA GLN A 190 -4.36 5.27 -11.16
C GLN A 190 -4.78 4.51 -9.89
N ALA A 191 -3.81 3.97 -9.14
CA ALA A 191 -4.07 3.29 -7.88
C ALA A 191 -4.67 4.24 -6.82
N VAL A 192 -4.09 5.43 -6.64
CA VAL A 192 -4.59 6.41 -5.65
C VAL A 192 -5.88 7.09 -6.09
N ALA A 193 -6.12 7.22 -7.40
CA ALA A 193 -7.41 7.71 -7.92
C ALA A 193 -8.55 6.71 -7.66
N ALA A 194 -8.27 5.40 -7.78
CA ALA A 194 -9.24 4.36 -7.47
C ALA A 194 -9.44 4.19 -5.94
N ARG A 195 -8.37 4.35 -5.14
CA ARG A 195 -8.40 4.19 -3.69
C ARG A 195 -7.59 5.30 -2.97
N PRO A 196 -8.21 6.46 -2.70
CA PRO A 196 -7.53 7.60 -2.07
C PRO A 196 -6.96 7.31 -0.68
N GLU A 197 -7.52 6.34 0.05
CA GLU A 197 -7.05 5.93 1.36
C GLU A 197 -5.96 4.85 1.33
N HIS A 198 -5.36 4.55 0.16
CA HIS A 198 -4.29 3.56 0.05
C HIS A 198 -2.95 4.13 0.54
N PRO A 199 -2.48 3.81 1.77
CA PRO A 199 -1.35 4.53 2.36
C PRO A 199 -0.03 4.30 1.60
N ARG A 200 0.25 3.05 1.20
CA ARG A 200 1.52 2.71 0.54
C ARG A 200 1.66 3.29 -0.87
N ALA A 201 0.58 3.30 -1.66
CA ALA A 201 0.59 3.88 -3.00
C ALA A 201 0.95 5.37 -2.98
N TRP A 202 0.48 6.13 -2.00
CA TRP A 202 0.89 7.54 -1.84
C TRP A 202 2.36 7.71 -1.47
N VAL A 203 2.89 6.87 -0.58
CA VAL A 203 4.34 6.88 -0.23
C VAL A 203 5.18 6.59 -1.46
N ASP A 204 4.85 5.50 -2.17
CA ASP A 204 5.56 5.07 -3.37
C ASP A 204 5.47 6.12 -4.50
N LEU A 205 4.34 6.80 -4.64
CA LEU A 205 4.16 7.89 -5.62
C LEU A 205 5.06 9.08 -5.28
N ALA A 206 5.12 9.45 -4.00
CA ALA A 206 5.94 10.56 -3.54
C ALA A 206 7.44 10.30 -3.80
N LEU A 207 7.91 9.09 -3.49
CA LEU A 207 9.28 8.66 -3.74
C LEU A 207 9.60 8.64 -5.24
N SER A 208 8.73 8.02 -6.06
CA SER A 208 8.96 7.95 -7.51
C SER A 208 8.98 9.32 -8.19
N ARG A 209 8.21 10.30 -7.69
CA ARG A 209 8.28 11.70 -8.17
C ARG A 209 9.61 12.36 -7.83
N LEU A 210 10.16 12.15 -6.63
CA LEU A 210 11.51 12.64 -6.30
C LEU A 210 12.61 11.97 -7.12
N GLU A 211 12.54 10.65 -7.30
CA GLU A 211 13.47 9.91 -8.15
C GLU A 211 13.43 10.44 -9.60
N ARG A 212 12.22 10.69 -10.13
CA ARG A 212 12.03 11.23 -11.48
C ARG A 212 12.63 12.61 -11.61
N PHE A 213 12.43 13.48 -10.62
CA PHE A 213 13.04 14.81 -10.59
C PHE A 213 14.57 14.72 -10.73
N GLY A 214 15.22 13.89 -9.92
CA GLY A 214 16.68 13.75 -9.95
C GLY A 214 17.19 13.15 -11.25
N LEU A 215 16.54 12.08 -11.74
CA LEU A 215 16.95 11.38 -12.95
C LEU A 215 16.76 12.24 -14.22
N ALA A 216 15.60 12.89 -14.37
CA ALA A 216 15.31 13.71 -15.54
C ALA A 216 16.29 14.88 -15.67
N ARG A 217 16.62 15.54 -14.55
CA ARG A 217 17.64 16.59 -14.51
C ARG A 217 19.02 16.08 -14.88
N ARG A 218 19.43 14.92 -14.35
CA ARG A 218 20.72 14.31 -14.69
C ARG A 218 20.83 14.02 -16.19
N ILE A 219 19.80 13.45 -16.80
CA ILE A 219 19.74 13.18 -18.25
C ILE A 219 19.82 14.49 -19.05
N ALA A 220 19.18 15.56 -18.58
CA ALA A 220 19.27 16.89 -19.19
C ALA A 220 20.66 17.56 -19.02
N GLY A 221 21.59 16.95 -18.29
CA GLY A 221 22.92 17.49 -18.03
C GLY A 221 22.95 18.61 -16.98
N GLU A 222 21.90 18.71 -16.16
CA GLU A 222 21.81 19.68 -15.07
C GLU A 222 22.79 19.33 -13.94
N THR A 223 23.45 20.34 -13.39
CA THR A 223 24.51 20.16 -12.38
C THR A 223 24.02 20.33 -10.94
N PHE A 224 22.90 21.03 -10.72
CA PHE A 224 22.32 21.24 -9.39
C PHE A 224 21.34 20.11 -9.04
N GLY A 225 21.70 19.30 -8.04
CA GLY A 225 20.82 18.30 -7.45
C GLY A 225 19.87 18.90 -6.41
N LEU A 226 18.99 18.05 -5.87
CA LEU A 226 18.00 18.47 -4.87
C LEU A 226 18.66 18.98 -3.58
N VAL A 227 19.79 18.38 -3.18
CA VAL A 227 20.53 18.75 -1.97
C VAL A 227 21.10 20.16 -2.11
N GLU A 228 21.73 20.46 -3.24
CA GLU A 228 22.31 21.77 -3.53
C GLU A 228 21.22 22.84 -3.62
N ILE A 229 20.10 22.55 -4.29
CA ILE A 229 18.95 23.46 -4.37
C ILE A 229 18.44 23.80 -2.96
N ARG A 230 18.25 22.78 -2.11
CA ARG A 230 17.81 22.96 -0.73
C ARG A 230 18.78 23.83 0.07
N GLN A 231 20.08 23.49 0.07
CA GLN A 231 21.10 24.27 0.78
C GLN A 231 21.11 25.72 0.30
N THR A 232 21.02 25.93 -1.01
CA THR A 232 20.95 27.27 -1.60
C THR A 232 19.73 28.06 -1.11
N VAL A 233 18.59 27.41 -0.90
CA VAL A 233 17.39 28.04 -0.31
C VAL A 233 17.55 28.33 1.18
N GLU A 234 18.12 27.39 1.93
CA GLU A 234 18.33 27.52 3.38
C GLU A 234 19.41 28.58 3.72
N ASP A 235 20.45 28.73 2.89
CA ASP A 235 21.61 29.58 3.18
C ASP A 235 21.49 31.02 2.64
N ASN A 236 20.80 31.25 1.51
CA ASN A 236 20.81 32.57 0.86
C ASN A 236 19.86 33.60 1.48
N GLY A 237 19.09 33.24 2.51
CA GLY A 237 18.26 34.19 3.25
C GLY A 237 17.23 34.92 2.37
N PHE A 238 16.50 34.18 1.54
CA PHE A 238 15.44 34.73 0.67
C PHE A 238 14.46 35.61 1.47
N GLU A 239 14.06 36.75 0.89
CA GLU A 239 13.17 37.72 1.54
C GLU A 239 11.82 37.13 1.96
N SER A 240 11.35 36.10 1.26
CA SER A 240 10.11 35.39 1.57
C SER A 240 10.10 33.98 1.00
N VAL A 241 9.18 33.14 1.51
CA VAL A 241 8.89 31.80 0.94
C VAL A 241 8.54 31.89 -0.55
N ALA A 242 7.81 32.93 -0.96
CA ALA A 242 7.41 33.11 -2.35
C ALA A 242 8.62 33.40 -3.25
N ALA A 243 9.55 34.25 -2.79
CA ALA A 243 10.79 34.54 -3.50
C ALA A 243 11.67 33.28 -3.63
N ALA A 244 11.79 32.48 -2.57
CA ALA A 244 12.48 31.19 -2.61
C ALA A 244 11.85 30.23 -3.63
N ARG A 245 10.51 30.09 -3.63
CA ARG A 245 9.81 29.25 -4.61
C ARG A 245 10.02 29.70 -6.05
N GLN A 246 9.94 31.00 -6.31
CA GLN A 246 10.16 31.55 -7.65
C GLN A 246 11.59 31.27 -8.13
N TRP A 247 12.57 31.38 -7.24
CA TRP A 247 13.95 31.01 -7.55
C TRP A 247 14.08 29.52 -7.86
N VAL A 248 13.49 28.64 -7.01
CA VAL A 248 13.51 27.19 -7.27
C VAL A 248 12.88 26.88 -8.61
N GLU A 249 11.69 27.41 -8.89
CA GLU A 249 11.00 27.25 -10.18
C GLU A 249 11.88 27.68 -11.36
N SER A 250 12.60 28.80 -11.24
CA SER A 250 13.52 29.27 -12.28
C SER A 250 14.71 28.34 -12.53
N VAL A 251 15.20 27.63 -11.49
CA VAL A 251 16.34 26.71 -11.59
C VAL A 251 15.90 25.29 -11.93
N THR A 252 14.66 24.91 -11.64
CA THR A 252 14.11 23.57 -11.94
C THR A 252 13.32 23.50 -13.23
N GLY A 253 12.82 24.63 -13.73
CA GLY A 253 11.99 24.67 -14.93
C GLY A 253 10.79 23.73 -14.82
N GLU A 254 10.57 22.93 -15.87
CA GLU A 254 9.45 21.98 -15.96
C GLU A 254 9.47 20.90 -14.86
N HIS A 255 10.64 20.62 -14.27
CA HIS A 255 10.79 19.64 -13.19
C HIS A 255 10.30 20.15 -11.83
N TYR A 256 9.93 21.44 -11.71
CA TYR A 256 9.35 21.98 -10.47
C TYR A 256 8.08 21.23 -10.05
N ALA A 257 7.27 20.81 -11.03
CA ALA A 257 6.02 20.10 -10.81
C ALA A 257 6.23 18.78 -10.05
N ASP A 258 7.33 18.06 -10.31
CA ASP A 258 7.63 16.81 -9.61
C ASP A 258 7.87 17.03 -8.12
N LEU A 259 8.54 18.12 -7.73
CA LEU A 259 8.77 18.44 -6.32
C LEU A 259 7.45 18.78 -5.60
N GLN A 260 6.59 19.56 -6.26
CA GLN A 260 5.28 19.91 -5.70
C GLN A 260 4.40 18.66 -5.54
N GLN A 261 4.36 17.81 -6.56
CA GLN A 261 3.55 16.59 -6.55
C GLN A 261 4.09 15.57 -5.55
N ALA A 262 5.42 15.42 -5.42
CA ALA A 262 6.03 14.59 -4.39
C ALA A 262 5.61 15.04 -2.98
N GLY A 263 5.70 16.36 -2.69
CA GLY A 263 5.28 16.92 -1.42
C GLY A 263 3.80 16.70 -1.12
N GLN A 264 2.93 16.89 -2.12
CA GLN A 264 1.49 16.67 -1.96
C GLN A 264 1.14 15.20 -1.73
N ALA A 265 1.79 14.29 -2.47
CA ALA A 265 1.61 12.84 -2.29
C ALA A 265 2.08 12.40 -0.89
N ALA A 266 3.24 12.89 -0.43
CA ALA A 266 3.76 12.59 0.90
C ALA A 266 2.86 13.15 2.02
N LEU A 267 2.35 14.37 1.88
CA LEU A 267 1.40 14.96 2.84
C LEU A 267 0.12 14.12 2.93
N THR A 268 -0.39 13.66 1.79
CA THR A 268 -1.56 12.78 1.74
C THR A 268 -1.26 11.44 2.39
N ALA A 269 -0.08 10.86 2.13
CA ALA A 269 0.37 9.61 2.74
C ALA A 269 0.38 9.69 4.28
N VAL A 270 0.95 10.75 4.86
CA VAL A 270 1.01 10.91 6.33
C VAL A 270 -0.35 11.27 6.93
N THR A 271 -1.24 11.89 6.16
CA THR A 271 -2.63 12.16 6.59
C THR A 271 -3.44 10.86 6.68
N VAL A 272 -3.27 9.96 5.71
CA VAL A 272 -3.90 8.64 5.69
C VAL A 272 -3.27 7.70 6.71
N ASN A 273 -1.93 7.72 6.83
CA ASN A 273 -1.17 6.89 7.74
C ASN A 273 0.01 7.68 8.36
N PRO A 274 -0.16 8.22 9.57
CA PRO A 274 0.89 8.98 10.26
C PRO A 274 2.18 8.20 10.56
N CYS A 275 2.15 6.86 10.47
CA CYS A 275 3.29 5.98 10.70
C CYS A 275 4.11 5.65 9.41
N ALA A 276 3.84 6.36 8.32
CA ALA A 276 4.60 6.26 7.06
C ALA A 276 5.92 7.06 7.16
N GLY A 277 6.97 6.44 7.71
CA GLY A 277 8.27 7.08 7.93
C GLY A 277 8.90 7.62 6.65
N GLU A 278 8.81 6.89 5.54
CA GLU A 278 9.39 7.28 4.26
C GLU A 278 8.72 8.52 3.67
N ALA A 279 7.41 8.71 3.89
CA ALA A 279 6.72 9.93 3.48
C ALA A 279 7.15 11.15 4.30
N TRP A 280 7.44 10.97 5.59
CA TRP A 280 8.05 12.04 6.40
C TRP A 280 9.44 12.43 5.87
N CYS A 281 10.24 11.47 5.40
CA CYS A 281 11.51 11.77 4.71
C CYS A 281 11.30 12.58 3.43
N VAL A 282 10.31 12.23 2.59
CA VAL A 282 9.99 13.02 1.39
C VAL A 282 9.57 14.44 1.77
N LEU A 283 8.72 14.61 2.79
CA LEU A 283 8.34 15.93 3.29
C LEU A 283 9.55 16.74 3.76
N ALA A 284 10.50 16.10 4.45
CA ALA A 284 11.75 16.73 4.84
C ALA A 284 12.59 17.17 3.63
N ALA A 285 12.66 16.34 2.59
CA ALA A 285 13.40 16.64 1.36
C ALA A 285 12.85 17.86 0.63
N VAL A 286 11.54 18.10 0.66
CA VAL A 286 10.88 19.24 0.00
C VAL A 286 10.45 20.37 0.95
N ALA A 287 10.80 20.28 2.25
CA ALA A 287 10.37 21.23 3.28
C ALA A 287 10.79 22.68 2.98
N PHE A 288 11.93 22.86 2.31
CA PHE A 288 12.46 24.17 1.90
C PHE A 288 11.50 24.94 0.97
N LEU A 289 10.58 24.24 0.28
CA LEU A 289 9.53 24.86 -0.51
C LEU A 289 8.46 25.54 0.37
N GLN A 290 8.26 25.08 1.60
CA GLN A 290 7.26 25.64 2.51
C GLN A 290 7.88 26.67 3.45
N GLN A 291 9.11 26.41 3.89
CA GLN A 291 9.82 27.25 4.82
C GLN A 291 11.31 27.26 4.43
N PRO A 292 11.91 28.41 4.07
CA PRO A 292 13.32 28.51 3.69
C PRO A 292 14.21 28.48 4.96
N SER A 293 14.05 27.42 5.75
CA SER A 293 14.80 27.18 6.96
C SER A 293 14.84 25.69 7.25
N PRO A 294 15.88 25.19 7.94
CA PRO A 294 16.04 23.77 8.23
C PRO A 294 15.00 23.18 9.20
N ASP A 295 14.27 24.01 9.95
CA ASP A 295 13.47 23.57 11.10
C ASP A 295 12.35 22.59 10.73
N LEU A 296 11.62 22.84 9.64
CA LEU A 296 10.56 21.95 9.19
C LEU A 296 11.13 20.61 8.71
N ALA A 297 12.27 20.64 8.01
CA ALA A 297 12.96 19.43 7.57
C ALA A 297 13.39 18.57 8.77
N ARG A 298 13.98 19.18 9.80
CA ARG A 298 14.35 18.51 11.06
C ARG A 298 13.14 17.89 11.75
N ALA A 299 12.05 18.65 11.90
CA ALA A 299 10.83 18.15 12.53
C ALA A 299 10.25 16.93 11.79
N CYS A 300 10.29 16.92 10.46
CA CYS A 300 9.88 15.78 9.65
C CYS A 300 10.80 14.57 9.84
N ILE A 301 12.12 14.73 9.86
CA ILE A 301 13.08 13.64 10.13
C ILE A 301 12.90 13.07 11.54
N ASP A 302 12.75 13.93 12.56
CA ASP A 302 12.48 13.49 13.94
C ASP A 302 11.18 12.68 14.03
N GLN A 303 10.16 13.06 13.25
CA GLN A 303 8.92 12.31 13.18
C GLN A 303 9.11 10.97 12.48
N ALA A 304 9.88 10.92 11.38
CA ALA A 304 10.22 9.70 10.67
C ALA A 304 10.92 8.69 11.59
N LEU A 305 11.95 9.13 12.32
CA LEU A 305 12.68 8.33 13.30
C LEU A 305 11.77 7.83 14.43
N ARG A 306 10.82 8.65 14.90
CA ARG A 306 9.87 8.23 15.94
C ARG A 306 8.96 7.09 15.48
N VAL A 307 8.50 7.11 14.23
CA VAL A 307 7.57 6.09 13.71
C VAL A 307 8.27 4.86 13.14
N ARG A 308 9.52 5.01 12.70
CA ARG A 308 10.32 3.96 12.02
C ARG A 308 11.81 4.04 12.42
N PRO A 309 12.17 3.82 13.69
CA PRO A 309 13.53 4.05 14.20
C PRO A 309 14.61 3.10 13.66
N HIS A 310 14.22 2.02 12.99
CA HIS A 310 15.12 1.00 12.45
C HIS A 310 14.94 0.80 10.95
N ASP A 311 14.21 1.69 10.28
CA ASP A 311 14.06 1.63 8.84
C ASP A 311 15.31 2.21 8.16
N GLY A 312 15.90 1.45 7.23
CA GLY A 312 17.16 1.83 6.59
C GLY A 312 17.06 3.14 5.81
N GLN A 313 15.95 3.37 5.08
CA GLN A 313 15.78 4.63 4.35
C GLN A 313 15.65 5.81 5.31
N VAL A 314 14.88 5.65 6.40
CA VAL A 314 14.73 6.70 7.41
C VAL A 314 16.06 7.03 8.09
N LEU A 315 16.85 6.01 8.44
CA LEU A 315 18.18 6.20 9.03
C LEU A 315 19.14 6.89 8.05
N PHE A 316 19.11 6.51 6.77
CA PHE A 316 19.92 7.16 5.73
C PHE A 316 19.58 8.65 5.60
N GLU A 317 18.30 8.99 5.47
CA GLU A 317 17.85 10.38 5.33
C GLU A 317 18.14 11.21 6.60
N ALA A 318 18.03 10.58 7.78
CA ALA A 318 18.44 11.21 9.04
C ALA A 318 19.96 11.46 9.09
N ALA A 319 20.77 10.54 8.60
CA ALA A 319 22.21 10.71 8.51
C ALA A 319 22.61 11.85 7.57
N VAL A 320 21.95 11.95 6.40
CA VAL A 320 22.12 13.06 5.44
C VAL A 320 21.73 14.38 6.10
N ARG A 321 20.63 14.42 6.86
CA ARG A 321 20.22 15.64 7.58
C ARG A 321 21.26 16.05 8.64
N ALA A 322 21.75 15.10 9.43
CA ALA A 322 22.78 15.37 10.44
C ALA A 322 24.08 15.89 9.80
N GLU A 323 24.44 15.41 8.62
CA GLU A 323 25.59 15.90 7.85
C GLU A 323 25.39 17.36 7.41
N LEU A 324 24.21 17.70 6.88
CA LEU A 324 23.85 19.07 6.49
C LEU A 324 23.82 20.03 7.68
N ASP A 325 23.46 19.53 8.86
CA ASP A 325 23.49 20.28 10.11
C ASP A 325 24.90 20.40 10.73
N GLY A 326 25.92 19.81 10.08
CA GLY A 326 27.31 19.80 10.56
C GLY A 326 27.58 18.84 11.71
N ASN A 327 26.63 17.98 12.07
CA ASN A 327 26.78 16.97 13.12
C ASN A 327 27.35 15.65 12.55
N THR A 328 28.62 15.69 12.14
CA THR A 328 29.30 14.55 11.49
C THR A 328 29.33 13.30 12.37
N THR A 329 29.41 13.42 13.69
CA THR A 329 29.45 12.27 14.60
C THR A 329 28.13 11.51 14.61
N GLU A 330 27.01 12.21 14.69
CA GLU A 330 25.67 11.60 14.62
C GLU A 330 25.40 10.99 13.25
N SER A 331 25.75 11.72 12.18
CA SER A 331 25.63 11.22 10.81
C SER A 331 26.33 9.88 10.60
N LEU A 332 27.59 9.75 11.03
CA LEU A 332 28.34 8.50 10.94
C LEU A 332 27.70 7.35 11.73
N GLN A 333 27.14 7.63 12.91
CA GLN A 333 26.44 6.62 13.71
C GLN A 333 25.17 6.13 13.02
N LEU A 334 24.39 7.05 12.44
CA LEU A 334 23.17 6.71 11.69
C LEU A 334 23.49 5.93 10.42
N TYR A 335 24.53 6.30 9.67
CA TYR A 335 25.00 5.51 8.52
C TYR A 335 25.42 4.09 8.93
N GLN A 336 26.10 3.92 10.06
CA GLN A 336 26.44 2.58 10.56
C GLN A 336 25.20 1.74 10.86
N GLN A 337 24.16 2.35 11.46
CA GLN A 337 22.91 1.66 11.75
C GLN A 337 22.10 1.32 10.50
N CYS A 338 22.20 2.15 9.46
CA CYS A 338 21.52 1.94 8.18
C CYS A 338 21.93 0.61 7.50
N PHE A 339 23.17 0.15 7.71
CA PHE A 339 23.75 -1.04 7.06
C PHE A 339 24.01 -2.22 8.02
N ALA A 340 23.57 -2.12 9.28
CA ALA A 340 23.71 -3.17 10.30
C ALA A 340 22.57 -4.20 10.22
#